data_AF-A0A849MYK2-F1
#
_entry.id   AF-A0A849MYK2-F1
#
_cell.length_a   1.000
_cell.length_b   1.000
_cell.length_c   1.000
_cell.angle_alpha   90.00
_cell.angle_beta   90.00
_cell.angle_gamma   90.00
#
_symmetry.space_group_name_H-M   'P 1'
#
loop_
_entity.id
_entity.type
_entity.pdbx_description
1 polymer ?
#
loop_
_entity_poly.entity_id
_entity_poly.type
_entity_poly.pdbx_seq_one_letter_code
_entity_poly.pdbx_strand_id
1 'polypeptide(L)'
;MMTSEVKWTPGPWEIQGYTNYTGWAVYTQNRGCIAERWYAQNQKAPYADELKANAYLISAAPDLYAAAEKAECFISGFEGDELQEGIAEMLADLRGAIAKAKGEVSHG
;
A
#
# COMPACT_ATOMS: atom_id res chain seq x y z
N MET A 1 21.03 20.38 -0.99
CA MET A 1 19.99 19.38 -1.32
C MET A 1 19.61 18.68 -0.03
N MET A 2 18.42 18.94 0.52
CA MET A 2 17.87 18.12 1.60
C MET A 2 17.26 16.88 0.94
N THR A 3 17.90 15.73 1.10
CA THR A 3 17.28 14.45 0.73
C THR A 3 16.17 14.18 1.73
N SER A 4 14.91 14.31 1.32
CA SER A 4 13.78 13.85 2.13
C SER A 4 13.98 12.38 2.47
N GLU A 5 14.05 12.07 3.76
CA GLU A 5 14.19 10.69 4.23
C GLU A 5 12.97 9.87 3.76
N VAL A 6 13.24 8.79 3.04
CA VAL A 6 12.17 7.91 2.51
C VAL A 6 11.60 7.11 3.69
N LYS A 7 10.38 7.44 4.13
CA LYS A 7 9.70 6.81 5.27
C LYS A 7 9.13 5.40 5.00
N TRP A 8 9.15 4.93 3.75
CA TRP A 8 8.48 3.69 3.34
C TRP A 8 9.38 2.82 2.44
N THR A 9 9.07 1.52 2.34
CA THR A 9 9.86 0.59 1.53
C THR A 9 9.34 0.55 0.10
N PRO A 10 10.13 0.92 -0.92
CA PRO A 10 9.66 0.84 -2.31
C PRO A 10 9.28 -0.58 -2.73
N GLY A 11 8.29 -0.69 -3.62
CA GLY A 11 7.93 -1.94 -4.28
C GLY A 11 8.89 -2.34 -5.41
N PRO A 12 8.62 -3.45 -6.12
CA PRO A 12 7.49 -4.35 -5.88
C PRO A 12 7.67 -5.18 -4.61
N TRP A 13 6.54 -5.58 -4.03
CA TRP A 13 6.49 -6.53 -2.92
C TRP A 13 5.79 -7.80 -3.40
N GLU A 14 6.29 -8.95 -2.95
CA GLU A 14 5.82 -10.26 -3.37
C GLU A 14 5.37 -11.09 -2.17
N ILE A 15 4.46 -12.04 -2.39
CA ILE A 15 3.96 -12.95 -1.35
C ILE A 15 4.62 -14.31 -1.50
N GLN A 16 5.02 -14.90 -0.37
CA GLN A 16 5.63 -16.23 -0.33
C GLN A 16 5.09 -16.98 0.87
N GLY A 17 4.75 -18.26 0.64
CA GLY A 17 4.47 -19.20 1.71
C GLY A 17 5.76 -19.83 2.22
N TYR A 18 5.74 -20.32 3.45
CA TYR A 18 6.86 -21.04 4.04
C TYR A 18 6.82 -22.53 3.69
N THR A 19 7.99 -23.17 3.63
CA THR A 19 8.10 -24.63 3.45
C THR A 19 7.86 -25.39 4.76
N ASN A 20 8.30 -24.84 5.91
CA ASN A 20 8.27 -25.52 7.22
C ASN A 20 7.30 -24.89 8.24
N TYR A 21 6.53 -23.88 7.83
CA TYR A 21 5.60 -23.15 8.68
C TYR A 21 4.28 -22.95 7.95
N THR A 22 3.21 -22.76 8.72
CA THR A 22 1.93 -22.32 8.16
C THR A 22 1.90 -20.80 8.22
N GLY A 23 1.73 -20.11 7.09
CA GLY A 23 1.71 -18.65 7.08
C GLY A 23 2.17 -18.02 5.77
N TRP A 24 2.33 -16.70 5.80
CA TRP A 24 2.71 -15.88 4.64
C TRP A 24 3.71 -14.80 5.04
N ALA A 25 4.64 -14.54 4.13
CA ALA A 25 5.52 -13.39 4.15
C ALA A 25 5.24 -12.50 2.94
N VAL A 26 5.36 -11.19 3.15
CA VAL A 26 5.50 -10.19 2.10
C VAL A 26 6.96 -9.73 2.11
N TYR A 27 7.63 -9.79 0.98
CA TYR A 27 9.06 -9.49 0.86
C TYR A 27 9.34 -8.62 -0.36
N THR A 28 10.52 -8.02 -0.36
CA THR A 28 11.08 -7.36 -1.54
C THR A 28 12.42 -8.00 -1.88
N GLN A 29 12.67 -8.24 -3.17
CA GLN A 29 13.84 -8.98 -3.67
C GLN A 29 15.18 -8.44 -3.14
N ASN A 30 15.26 -7.13 -2.84
CA ASN A 30 16.51 -6.47 -2.50
C ASN A 30 16.66 -6.02 -1.02
N ARG A 31 15.61 -6.16 -0.20
CA ARG A 31 15.63 -5.70 1.21
C ARG A 31 15.12 -6.71 2.23
N GLY A 32 14.58 -7.84 1.77
CA GLY A 32 14.09 -8.91 2.65
C GLY A 32 12.62 -8.77 3.04
N CYS A 33 12.27 -9.32 4.20
CA CYS A 33 10.90 -9.39 4.69
C CYS A 33 10.35 -8.01 5.07
N ILE A 34 9.18 -7.65 4.53
CA ILE A 34 8.42 -6.43 4.83
C ILE A 34 7.45 -6.69 5.99
N ALA A 35 6.71 -7.80 5.89
CA ALA A 35 5.74 -8.22 6.89
C ALA A 35 5.59 -9.73 6.85
N GLU A 36 5.44 -10.37 8.00
CA GLU A 36 5.20 -11.80 8.07
C GLU A 36 4.21 -12.18 9.16
N ARG A 37 3.51 -13.29 8.91
CA ARG A 37 2.74 -14.00 9.93
C ARG A 37 2.90 -15.49 9.71
N TRP A 38 3.43 -16.18 10.72
CA TRP A 38 3.65 -17.62 10.69
C TRP A 38 3.19 -18.32 11.97
N TYR A 39 2.94 -19.62 11.83
CA TYR A 39 2.56 -20.57 12.87
C TYR A 39 3.41 -21.83 12.72
N ALA A 40 3.64 -22.56 13.80
CA ALA A 40 4.25 -23.89 13.71
C ALA A 40 3.40 -24.80 12.81
N GLN A 41 4.04 -25.69 12.03
CA GLN A 41 3.42 -26.49 10.96
C GLN A 41 2.20 -27.34 11.40
N ASN A 42 2.10 -27.66 12.70
CA ASN A 42 1.02 -28.46 13.29
C ASN A 42 -0.03 -27.62 14.02
N GLN A 43 0.07 -26.29 13.96
CA GLN A 43 -0.95 -25.41 14.50
C GLN A 43 -1.92 -25.01 13.38
N LYS A 44 -3.21 -25.16 13.66
CA LYS A 44 -4.24 -24.54 12.83
C LYS A 44 -4.04 -23.03 12.90
N ALA A 45 -3.71 -22.40 11.78
CA ALA A 45 -3.74 -20.95 11.68
C ALA A 45 -5.21 -20.50 11.78
N PRO A 46 -5.63 -19.86 12.88
CA PRO A 46 -6.93 -19.22 12.90
C PRO A 46 -6.91 -18.11 11.84
N TYR A 47 -7.99 -17.99 11.06
CA TYR A 47 -8.14 -16.95 10.03
C TYR A 47 -7.13 -17.02 8.87
N ALA A 48 -6.79 -18.23 8.44
CA ALA A 48 -5.82 -18.47 7.37
C ALA A 48 -6.16 -17.72 6.06
N ASP A 49 -7.44 -17.70 5.69
CA ASP A 49 -7.89 -17.04 4.46
C ASP A 49 -7.81 -15.51 4.58
N GLU A 50 -8.16 -14.95 5.74
CA GLU A 50 -8.07 -13.51 6.02
C GLU A 50 -6.61 -13.03 6.04
N LEU A 51 -5.70 -13.83 6.61
CA LEU A 51 -4.27 -13.53 6.60
C LEU A 51 -3.70 -13.53 5.18
N LYS A 52 -4.11 -14.50 4.35
CA LYS A 52 -3.74 -14.55 2.95
C LYS A 52 -4.28 -13.33 2.18
N ALA A 53 -5.55 -12.95 2.42
CA ALA A 53 -6.14 -11.76 1.81
C ALA A 53 -5.40 -10.48 2.20
N ASN A 54 -5.03 -10.34 3.48
CA ASN A 54 -4.22 -9.21 3.95
C ASN A 54 -2.82 -9.19 3.33
N ALA A 55 -2.18 -10.35 3.15
CA ALA A 55 -0.89 -10.42 2.47
C ALA A 55 -0.99 -9.90 1.03
N TYR A 56 -2.07 -10.23 0.29
CA TYR A 56 -2.33 -9.68 -1.05
C TYR A 56 -2.54 -8.18 -1.02
N LEU A 57 -3.33 -7.67 -0.08
CA LEU A 57 -3.58 -6.23 0.04
C LEU A 57 -2.27 -5.47 0.34
N ILE A 58 -1.47 -5.99 1.26
CA ILE A 58 -0.16 -5.40 1.60
C ILE A 58 0.75 -5.43 0.37
N SER A 59 0.89 -6.57 -0.33
CA SER A 59 1.78 -6.66 -1.49
C SER A 59 1.39 -5.73 -2.63
N ALA A 60 0.09 -5.43 -2.77
CA ALA A 60 -0.42 -4.51 -3.79
C ALA A 60 -0.25 -3.03 -3.40
N ALA A 61 0.11 -2.71 -2.16
CA ALA A 61 0.15 -1.32 -1.68
C ALA A 61 1.07 -0.40 -2.50
N PRO A 62 2.28 -0.80 -2.96
CA PRO A 62 3.10 0.04 -3.82
C PRO A 62 2.44 0.36 -5.17
N ASP A 63 1.75 -0.61 -5.76
CA ASP A 63 1.07 -0.42 -7.05
C ASP A 63 -0.18 0.46 -6.90
N LEU A 64 -0.95 0.27 -5.81
CA LEU A 64 -2.08 1.12 -5.47
C LEU A 64 -1.64 2.57 -5.23
N TYR A 65 -0.53 2.78 -4.53
CA TYR A 65 0.06 4.10 -4.32
C TYR A 65 0.48 4.75 -5.66
N ALA A 66 1.19 4.02 -6.52
CA ALA A 66 1.59 4.54 -7.83
C ALA A 66 0.40 4.83 -8.74
N ALA A 67 -0.67 4.04 -8.67
CA ALA A 67 -1.91 4.31 -9.38
C ALA A 67 -2.61 5.57 -8.87
N ALA A 68 -2.64 5.77 -7.54
CA ALA A 68 -3.19 6.98 -6.93
C ALA A 68 -2.42 8.24 -7.33
N GLU A 69 -1.08 8.20 -7.35
CA GLU A 69 -0.27 9.34 -7.83
C GLU A 69 -0.55 9.68 -9.29
N LYS A 70 -0.70 8.67 -10.16
CA LYS A 70 -1.06 8.89 -11.57
C LYS A 70 -2.47 9.48 -11.72
N ALA A 71 -3.42 8.99 -10.92
CA ALA A 71 -4.79 9.49 -10.91
C ALA A 71 -4.84 10.95 -10.44
N GLU A 72 -4.14 11.29 -9.35
CA GLU A 72 -4.08 12.67 -8.83
C GLU A 72 -3.48 13.61 -9.89
N CYS A 73 -2.36 13.22 -10.50
CA CYS A 73 -1.72 13.98 -11.56
C CYS A 73 -2.67 14.24 -12.74
N PHE A 74 -3.39 13.22 -13.22
CA PHE A 74 -4.35 13.38 -14.32
C PHE A 74 -5.55 14.26 -13.94
N ILE A 75 -6.15 14.00 -12.78
CA ILE A 75 -7.38 14.68 -12.34
C ILE A 75 -7.09 16.14 -11.97
N SER A 76 -5.89 16.46 -11.50
CA SER A 76 -5.47 17.84 -11.17
C SER A 76 -5.56 18.80 -12.37
N GLY A 77 -5.51 18.27 -13.60
CA GLY A 77 -5.72 19.07 -14.82
C GLY A 77 -7.13 19.67 -14.96
N PHE A 78 -8.09 19.21 -14.16
CA PHE A 78 -9.48 19.70 -14.13
C PHE A 78 -9.78 20.51 -12.85
N GLU A 79 -8.77 20.79 -12.01
CA GLU A 79 -8.97 21.53 -10.76
C GLU A 79 -9.45 22.96 -11.05
N GLY A 80 -10.61 23.32 -10.48
CA GLY A 80 -11.24 24.63 -10.71
C GLY A 80 -12.08 24.72 -11.99
N ASP A 81 -12.27 23.64 -12.73
CA ASP A 81 -13.21 23.59 -13.86
C ASP A 81 -14.66 23.57 -13.36
N GLU A 82 -15.37 24.68 -13.53
CA GLU A 82 -16.77 24.84 -13.11
C GLU A 82 -17.75 23.90 -13.83
N LEU A 83 -17.34 23.28 -14.95
CA LEU A 83 -18.16 22.32 -15.69
C LEU A 83 -18.00 20.88 -15.19
N GLN A 84 -17.05 20.63 -14.29
CA GLN A 84 -16.71 19.29 -13.79
C GLN A 84 -17.04 19.17 -12.31
N GLU A 85 -18.27 18.76 -12.00
CA GLU A 85 -18.71 18.51 -10.62
C GLU A 85 -17.92 17.34 -9.99
N GLY A 86 -17.59 17.47 -8.70
CA GLY A 86 -16.95 16.41 -7.92
C GLY A 86 -15.41 16.30 -8.05
N ILE A 87 -14.76 17.05 -8.95
CA ILE A 87 -13.30 17.02 -9.10
C ILE A 87 -12.57 17.43 -7.81
N ALA A 88 -13.06 18.47 -7.13
CA ALA A 88 -12.46 18.94 -5.88
C ALA A 88 -12.49 17.88 -4.79
N GLU A 89 -13.59 17.13 -4.67
CA GLU A 89 -13.75 16.04 -3.69
C GLU A 89 -12.82 14.86 -4.05
N MET A 90 -12.79 14.44 -5.31
CA MET A 90 -11.90 13.36 -5.77
C MET A 90 -10.42 13.69 -5.53
N LEU A 91 -10.01 14.94 -5.78
CA LEU A 91 -8.65 15.38 -5.51
C LEU A 91 -8.33 15.40 -4.01
N ALA A 92 -9.28 15.85 -3.18
CA ALA A 92 -9.11 15.83 -1.73
C ALA A 92 -8.93 14.39 -1.21
N ASP A 93 -9.73 13.44 -1.70
CA ASP A 93 -9.63 12.04 -1.33
C ASP A 93 -8.30 11.41 -1.78
N LEU A 94 -7.88 11.65 -3.02
CA LEU A 94 -6.61 11.14 -3.54
C LEU A 94 -5.42 11.70 -2.77
N ARG A 95 -5.38 13.02 -2.56
CA ARG A 95 -4.32 13.68 -1.78
C ARG A 95 -4.29 13.15 -0.34
N GLY A 96 -5.46 12.94 0.26
CA GLY A 96 -5.59 12.33 1.59
C GLY A 96 -5.06 10.90 1.65
N ALA A 97 -5.37 10.07 0.65
CA ALA A 97 -4.86 8.70 0.56
C ALA A 97 -3.34 8.64 0.35
N ILE A 98 -2.80 9.50 -0.54
CA ILE A 98 -1.35 9.62 -0.79
C ILE A 98 -0.63 10.09 0.47
N ALA A 99 -1.14 11.10 1.17
CA ALA A 99 -0.57 11.58 2.43
C ALA A 99 -0.53 10.47 3.49
N LYS A 100 -1.64 9.73 3.66
CA LYS A 100 -1.68 8.56 4.56
C LYS A 100 -0.65 7.50 4.20
N ALA A 101 -0.51 7.17 2.90
CA ALA A 101 0.48 6.21 2.43
C ALA A 101 1.93 6.66 2.67
N LYS A 102 2.20 7.97 2.66
CA LYS A 102 3.50 8.57 3.02
C LYS A 102 3.74 8.68 4.53
N GLY A 103 2.73 8.37 5.36
CA GLY A 103 2.78 8.61 6.80
C GLY A 103 2.80 10.11 7.15
N GLU A 104 2.16 10.94 6.33
CA GLU A 104 1.93 12.35 6.58
C GLU A 104 0.62 12.51 7.37
N VAL A 105 0.64 13.35 8.41
CA VAL A 105 -0.55 13.57 9.25
C VAL A 105 -1.59 14.31 8.41
N SER A 106 -2.67 13.62 8.02
CA SER A 106 -3.85 14.26 7.44
C SER A 106 -4.45 15.18 8.51
N HIS A 107 -4.19 16.47 8.42
CA HIS A 107 -4.94 17.45 9.21
C HIS A 107 -6.35 17.46 8.62
N GLY A 108 -7.27 16.87 9.36
CA GLY A 108 -8.71 16.98 9.09
C GLY A 108 -9.24 18.35 9.48
#